data_AF-A0A5K8AAU3-F1
#
_entry.id   AF-A0A5K8AAU3-F1
#
_cell.length_a   1.000
_cell.length_b   1.000
_cell.length_c   1.000
_cell.angle_alpha   90.00
_cell.angle_beta   90.00
_cell.angle_gamma   90.00
#
_symmetry.space_group_name_H-M   'P 1'
#
loop_
_entity.id
_entity.type
_entity.pdbx_description
1 polymer ?
#
loop_
_entity_poly.entity_id
_entity_poly.type
_entity_poly.pdbx_seq_one_letter_code
_entity_poly.pdbx_strand_id
1 'polypeptide(L)' 'MLCSLDTTMNEATLKSITDLEKDLGKTLLAFKCHDLKPSTLSEDQLQKVQAVEAKLGVSLVAVDG' A
#
# COMPACT_ATOMS: atom_id res chain seq x y z
N MET A 1 -5.87 9.38 -3.58
CA MET A 1 -4.46 8.93 -3.52
C MET A 1 -4.33 7.81 -2.51
N LEU A 2 -4.06 6.59 -2.99
CA LEU A 2 -3.73 5.43 -2.16
C LEU A 2 -2.30 5.02 -2.50
N CYS A 3 -1.46 4.89 -1.48
CA CYS A 3 -0.06 4.54 -1.66
C CYS A 3 0.18 3.09 -1.24
N SER A 4 0.86 2.34 -2.09
CA SER A 4 1.27 0.97 -1.83
C SER A 4 2.79 0.89 -1.75
N LEU A 5 3.31 -0.20 -1.20
CA LEU A 5 4.73 -0.50 -1.31
C LEU A 5 5.14 -0.54 -2.79
N ASP A 6 6.22 0.16 -3.12
CA ASP A 6 6.79 0.13 -4.46
C ASP A 6 7.76 -1.05 -4.57
N THR A 7 7.38 -2.07 -5.33
CA THR A 7 8.22 -3.24 -5.61
C THR A 7 8.90 -3.15 -6.98
N THR A 8 8.73 -2.03 -7.70
CA THR A 8 9.16 -1.85 -9.09
C THR A 8 10.37 -0.94 -9.24
N MET A 9 11.07 -0.66 -8.14
CA MET A 9 12.19 0.28 -8.11
C MET A 9 13.42 -0.27 -8.84
N ASN A 10 14.11 0.60 -9.59
CA ASN A 10 15.38 0.27 -10.24
C ASN A 10 16.57 0.36 -9.26
N GLU A 11 17.70 -0.21 -9.65
CA GLU A 11 18.91 -0.28 -8.82
C GLU A 11 19.44 1.09 -8.38
N ALA A 12 19.38 2.09 -9.26
CA ALA A 12 19.84 3.44 -8.93
C ALA A 12 19.01 4.06 -7.81
N THR A 13 17.68 3.86 -7.83
CA THR A 13 16.79 4.38 -6.79
C THR A 13 16.95 3.62 -5.48
N LEU A 14 17.08 2.29 -5.55
CA LEU A 14 17.35 1.44 -4.38
C LEU A 14 18.66 1.82 -3.69
N LYS A 15 19.71 2.13 -4.46
CA LYS A 15 20.99 2.57 -3.91
C LYS A 15 20.88 3.87 -3.11
N SER A 16 20.18 4.88 -3.64
CA SER A 16 19.96 6.14 -2.94
C SER A 16 19.21 5.96 -1.62
N ILE A 17 18.22 5.06 -1.59
CA ILE A 17 17.48 4.73 -0.36
C ILE A 17 18.37 4.00 0.64
N THR A 18 19.13 3.02 0.18
CA THR A 18 20.02 2.22 1.05
C THR A 18 21.11 3.08 1.69
N ASP A 19 21.67 4.03 0.95
CA ASP A 19 22.67 4.96 1.48
C ASP A 19 22.06 5.89 2.54
N LEU A 20 20.80 6.33 2.35
CA LEU A 20 20.05 7.09 3.35
C LEU A 20 19.71 6.25 4.59
N GLU A 21 19.33 4.98 4.44
CA GLU A 21 19.09 4.08 5.58
C GLU A 21 20.33 3.91 6.47
N LYS A 22 21.52 3.82 5.84
CA LYS A 22 22.80 3.74 6.57
C LYS A 22 23.10 5.02 7.35
N ASP A 23 22.84 6.18 6.76
CA ASP A 23 23.04 7.48 7.40
C ASP A 23 22.09 7.66 8.61
N LEU A 24 20.83 7.24 8.47
CA LEU A 24 19.82 7.35 9.52
C LEU A 24 19.91 6.25 10.58
N GLY A 25 20.51 5.10 10.25
CA GLY A 25 20.47 3.89 11.08
C GLY A 25 19.04 3.33 11.24
N LYS A 26 18.20 3.52 10.22
CA LYS A 26 16.78 3.09 10.20
C LYS A 26 16.45 2.45 8.87
N THR A 27 15.51 1.51 8.90
CA THR A 27 14.91 0.92 7.69
C THR A 27 13.78 1.83 7.18
N LEU A 28 13.76 2.07 5.87
CA LEU A 28 12.77 2.88 5.19
C LEU A 28 11.92 1.98 4.29
N LEU A 29 10.62 2.29 4.23
CA LEU A 29 9.69 1.65 3.31
C LEU A 29 9.35 2.63 2.20
N ALA A 30 9.58 2.22 0.95
CA ALA A 30 9.23 3.02 -0.20
C ALA A 30 7.75 2.82 -0.56
N PHE A 31 6.97 3.88 -0.46
CA PHE A 31 5.57 3.91 -0.89
C PHE A 31 5.44 4.72 -2.18
N LYS A 32 4.75 4.16 -3.17
CA LYS A 32 4.34 4.87 -4.38
C LYS A 32 2.84 5.10 -4.34
N CYS A 33 2.44 6.35 -4.55
CA CYS A 33 1.05 6.77 -4.55
C CYS A 33 0.43 6.61 -5.93
N HIS A 34 -0.74 5.98 -5.96
CA HIS A 34 -1.55 5.80 -7.15
C HIS A 34 -2.79 6.69 -7.01
N ASP A 35 -3.22 7.27 -8.13
CA ASP A 35 -4.46 8.03 -8.18
C ASP A 35 -5.66 7.09 -8.33
N LEU A 36 -5.93 6.34 -7.26
CA LEU A 36 -7.09 5.48 -7.15
C LEU A 36 -8.23 6.24 -6.49
N LYS A 37 -9.41 6.14 -7.10
CA LYS A 37 -10.66 6.68 -6.55
C LYS A 37 -11.31 5.61 -5.66
N PRO A 38 -11.59 5.90 -4.37
CA PRO A 38 -12.32 4.96 -3.52
C PRO A 38 -13.71 4.68 -4.10
N SER A 39 -14.11 3.42 -4.10
CA SER A 39 -15.43 3.02 -4.55
C SER A 39 -16.41 3.01 -3.39
N THR A 40 -17.65 3.43 -3.63
CA THR A 40 -18.71 3.37 -2.63
C THR A 40 -19.28 1.97 -2.58
N LEU A 41 -19.34 1.37 -1.38
CA LEU A 41 -19.93 0.05 -1.16
C LEU A 41 -21.30 0.19 -0.50
N SER A 42 -22.23 -0.70 -0.86
CA SER A 42 -23.43 -0.93 -0.06
C SER A 42 -23.08 -1.65 1.25
N GLU A 43 -24.02 -1.65 2.20
CA GLU A 43 -23.84 -2.33 3.49
C GLU A 43 -23.55 -3.84 3.33
N ASP A 44 -24.30 -4.52 2.46
CA ASP A 44 -24.10 -5.94 2.15
C ASP A 44 -22.70 -6.21 1.54
N GLN A 45 -22.20 -5.29 0.71
CA GLN A 45 -20.87 -5.41 0.12
C GLN A 45 -19.79 -5.19 1.19
N LEU A 46 -19.96 -4.19 2.06
CA LEU A 46 -19.04 -3.90 3.14
C LEU A 46 -18.94 -5.06 4.13
N GLN A 47 -20.07 -5.69 4.50
CA GLN A 47 -20.07 -6.87 5.38
C GLN A 47 -19.27 -8.04 4.79
N LYS A 48 -19.36 -8.26 3.48
CA LYS A 48 -18.55 -9.28 2.78
C LYS A 48 -17.07 -8.97 2.84
N VAL A 49 -16.68 -7.70 2.63
CA VAL A 49 -15.28 -7.26 2.73
C VAL A 49 -14.76 -7.50 4.14
N GLN A 50 -15.47 -7.04 5.17
CA GLN A 50 -15.07 -7.18 6.58
C GLN A 50 -14.92 -8.63 7.03
N ALA A 51 -15.78 -9.53 6.55
CA ALA A 51 -15.66 -10.96 6.85
C ALA A 51 -14.34 -11.55 6.30
N VAL A 52 -13.89 -11.09 5.13
CA VAL A 52 -12.62 -11.50 4.52
C VAL A 52 -11.44 -10.88 5.26
N GLU A 53 -11.51 -9.58 5.59
CA GLU A 53 -10.48 -8.88 6.37
C GLU A 53 -10.21 -9.59 7.70
N ALA A 54 -11.26 -9.92 8.45
CA ALA A 54 -11.16 -10.62 9.73
C ALA A 54 -10.53 -12.01 9.60
N LYS A 55 -10.84 -12.72 8.51
CA LYS A 55 -10.27 -14.05 8.25
C LYS A 55 -8.79 -14.00 7.88
N LEU A 56 -8.38 -12.98 7.13
CA LEU A 56 -7.03 -12.89 6.54
C LEU A 56 -6.07 -12.03 7.36
N GLY A 57 -6.56 -11.22 8.30
CA GLY A 57 -5.74 -10.29 9.07
C GLY A 57 -5.19 -9.14 8.24
N VAL A 58 -5.90 -8.74 7.18
CA VAL A 58 -5.52 -7.64 6.28
C VAL A 58 -6.65 -6.63 6.16
N SER A 59 -6.31 -5.40 5.76
CA SER A 59 -7.31 -4.39 5.37
C SER A 59 -7.43 -4.34 3.85
N LEU A 60 -8.67 -4.31 3.36
CA LEU A 60 -9.03 -4.23 1.96
C LEU A 60 -9.70 -2.88 1.70
N VAL A 61 -9.26 -2.20 0.64
CA VAL A 61 -9.83 -0.92 0.22
C VAL A 61 -10.45 -1.08 -1.15
N ALA A 62 -11.75 -0.83 -1.26
CA ALA A 62 -12.45 -0.84 -2.55
C ALA A 62 -12.12 0.44 -3.33
N VAL A 63 -11.72 0.28 -4.59
CA VAL A 63 -11.39 1.36 -5.51
C VAL A 63 -12.08 1.14 -6.84
N ASP A 64 -12.33 2.22 -7.56
CA ASP A 64 -12.84 2.15 -8.93
C ASP A 64 -11.77 1.55 -9.86
N GLY A 65 -12.22 0.74 -10.83
CA GLY A 65 -11.39 0.11 -11.85
C GLY A 65 -11.21 0.95 -13.11
#